data_AF-A0A2U1K765-F1
#
_entry.id   AF-A0A2U1K765-F1
#
_cell.length_a   1.000
_cell.length_b   1.000
_cell.length_c   1.000
_cell.angle_alpha   90.00
_cell.angle_beta   90.00
_cell.angle_gamma   90.00
#
_symmetry.space_group_name_H-M   'P 1'
#
loop_
_entity.id
_entity.type
_entity.pdbx_description
1 polymer ?
#
loop_
_entity_poly.entity_id
_entity_poly.type
_entity_poly.pdbx_seq_one_letter_code
_entity_poly.pdbx_strand_id
1 'polypeptide(L)'
;MVEENKDLNSPKMTLEEEIEYKSEMKLQLISFAMMIILTIVAFAAVASDAITPAFKAIFVLIMAGIQFVFQVYVFMHMGQKNHEFPTLAIWTGFFVALLCIVGIAALIW
;
A
#
# COMPACT_ATOMS: atom_id res chain seq x y z
N MET A 1 49.23 24.06 5.56
CA MET A 1 48.55 23.59 4.32
C MET A 1 48.18 22.13 4.47
N VAL A 2 47.15 21.79 5.25
CA VAL A 2 46.54 20.43 5.28
C VAL A 2 45.10 20.55 5.76
N GLU A 3 44.17 21.06 4.93
CA GLU A 3 42.72 20.97 5.20
C GLU A 3 41.91 20.82 3.89
N GLU A 4 42.36 19.97 2.98
CA GLU A 4 41.63 19.73 1.72
C GLU A 4 41.67 18.26 1.33
N ASN A 5 41.23 17.36 2.22
CA ASN A 5 41.04 15.94 1.86
C ASN A 5 40.15 15.16 2.85
N LYS A 6 39.07 15.77 3.34
CA LYS A 6 38.08 15.05 4.17
C LYS A 6 36.64 15.27 3.71
N ASP A 7 36.48 15.44 2.39
CA ASP A 7 35.18 15.74 1.78
C ASP A 7 34.82 14.83 0.60
N LEU A 8 35.64 13.81 0.29
CA LEU A 8 35.51 13.04 -0.94
C LEU A 8 34.92 11.62 -0.79
N ASN A 9 34.46 11.21 0.40
CA ASN A 9 33.87 9.86 0.57
C ASN A 9 32.66 9.81 1.53
N SER A 10 31.76 10.76 1.38
CA SER A 10 30.39 10.62 1.91
C SER A 10 29.48 11.37 0.96
N PRO A 11 28.42 10.75 0.40
CA PRO A 11 27.38 11.52 -0.26
C PRO A 11 26.71 12.35 0.83
N LYS A 12 27.15 13.60 0.99
CA LYS A 12 26.54 14.55 1.92
C LYS A 12 25.21 14.93 1.29
N MET A 13 24.14 14.23 1.70
CA MET A 13 22.76 14.63 1.41
C MET A 13 22.64 16.12 1.74
N THR A 14 22.30 16.93 0.74
CA THR A 14 22.03 18.35 0.95
C THR A 14 20.86 18.48 1.93
N LEU A 15 20.80 19.58 2.69
CA LEU A 15 19.76 19.79 3.69
C LEU A 15 18.35 19.71 3.08
N GLU A 16 18.25 19.99 1.77
CA GLU A 16 17.03 19.91 0.98
C GLU A 16 16.61 18.44 0.72
N GLU A 17 17.56 17.57 0.37
CA GLU A 17 17.32 16.12 0.15
C GLU A 17 16.93 15.39 1.44
N GLU A 18 17.47 15.79 2.60
CA GLU A 18 17.10 15.19 3.89
C GLU A 18 15.66 15.54 4.31
N ILE A 19 15.17 16.73 3.92
CA ILE A 19 13.78 17.16 4.15
C ILE A 19 12.83 16.43 3.21
N GLU A 20 13.20 16.29 1.94
CA GLU A 20 12.43 15.58 0.92
C GLU A 20 12.23 14.10 1.31
N TYR A 21 13.32 13.41 1.67
CA TYR A 21 13.28 12.01 2.10
C TYR A 21 12.43 11.78 3.37
N LYS A 22 12.51 12.69 4.35
CA LYS A 22 11.68 12.61 5.56
C LYS A 22 10.19 12.86 5.27
N SER A 23 9.85 13.58 4.20
CA SER A 23 8.45 13.79 3.81
C SER A 23 7.85 12.53 3.18
N GLU A 24 8.63 11.82 2.38
CA GLU A 24 8.24 10.59 1.70
C GLU A 24 7.97 9.45 2.70
N MET A 25 8.83 9.31 3.73
CA MET A 25 8.62 8.34 4.81
C MET A 25 7.34 8.61 5.62
N LYS A 26 6.99 9.89 5.83
CA LYS A 26 5.78 10.28 6.56
C LYS A 26 4.51 9.96 5.75
N LEU A 27 4.56 10.16 4.44
CA LEU A 27 3.47 9.81 3.52
C LEU A 27 3.26 8.29 3.43
N GLN A 28 4.32 7.50 3.55
CA GLN A 28 4.22 6.05 3.65
C GLN A 28 3.62 5.60 5.00
N LEU A 29 3.99 6.27 6.09
CA LEU A 29 3.46 5.97 7.42
C LEU A 29 1.99 6.39 7.60
N ILE A 30 1.56 7.53 7.05
CA ILE A 30 0.16 7.99 7.12
C ILE A 30 -0.77 7.05 6.34
N SER A 31 -0.30 6.59 5.19
CA SER A 31 -0.93 5.59 4.34
C SER A 31 -1.10 4.24 5.06
N PHE A 32 -0.04 3.77 5.71
CA PHE A 32 -0.07 2.55 6.52
C PHE A 32 -1.02 2.66 7.72
N ALA A 33 -0.99 3.79 8.43
CA ALA A 33 -1.88 4.04 9.56
C ALA A 33 -3.36 4.10 9.14
N MET A 34 -3.68 4.71 8.00
CA MET A 34 -5.05 4.81 7.49
C MET A 34 -5.69 3.44 7.23
N MET A 35 -4.93 2.47 6.71
CA MET A 35 -5.40 1.09 6.48
C MET A 35 -5.71 0.34 7.78
N ILE A 36 -4.84 0.49 8.77
CA ILE A 36 -5.03 -0.15 10.07
C ILE A 36 -6.31 0.38 10.72
N ILE A 37 -6.58 1.68 10.64
CA ILE A 37 -7.81 2.27 11.19
C ILE A 37 -9.05 1.69 10.48
N LEU A 38 -9.04 1.65 9.15
CA LEU A 38 -10.19 1.16 8.36
C LEU A 38 -10.47 -0.33 8.60
N THR A 39 -9.43 -1.15 8.77
CA THR A 39 -9.57 -2.58 9.06
C THR A 39 -10.06 -2.84 10.49
N ILE A 40 -9.58 -2.08 11.49
CA ILE A 40 -10.08 -2.18 12.87
C ILE A 40 -11.58 -1.85 12.92
N VAL A 41 -12.04 -0.83 12.20
CA VAL A 41 -13.47 -0.49 12.11
C VAL A 41 -14.27 -1.62 11.46
N ALA A 42 -13.76 -2.23 10.38
CA ALA A 42 -14.40 -3.37 9.74
C ALA A 42 -14.50 -4.59 10.69
N PHE A 43 -13.43 -4.91 11.43
CA PHE A 43 -13.44 -5.99 12.41
C PHE A 43 -14.38 -5.70 13.59
N ALA A 44 -14.42 -4.46 14.08
CA ALA A 44 -15.35 -4.06 15.13
C ALA A 44 -16.81 -4.22 14.69
N ALA A 45 -17.14 -3.86 13.44
CA ALA A 45 -18.47 -4.06 12.87
C ALA A 45 -18.84 -5.55 12.73
N VAL A 46 -17.85 -6.43 12.48
CA VAL A 46 -18.02 -7.88 12.29
C VAL A 46 -18.08 -8.64 13.62
N ALA A 47 -17.37 -8.15 14.64
CA ALA A 47 -17.39 -8.67 16.00
C ALA A 47 -18.72 -8.39 16.72
N SER A 48 -19.51 -7.43 16.23
CA SER A 48 -20.91 -7.25 16.62
C SER A 48 -21.71 -8.49 16.21
N ASP A 49 -22.07 -9.33 17.18
CA ASP A 49 -22.66 -10.65 16.95
C ASP A 49 -24.18 -10.62 16.65
N ALA A 50 -24.67 -9.52 16.08
CA ALA A 50 -26.09 -9.27 15.93
C ALA A 50 -26.76 -10.06 14.77
N ILE A 51 -26.00 -10.83 13.97
CA ILE A 51 -26.52 -11.43 12.72
C ILE A 51 -25.93 -12.83 12.43
N THR A 52 -26.75 -13.69 11.82
CA THR A 52 -26.41 -15.02 11.25
C THR A 52 -25.06 -15.01 10.49
N PRO A 53 -24.21 -16.04 10.66
CA PRO A 53 -22.86 -16.10 10.07
C PRO A 53 -22.80 -15.92 8.55
N ALA A 54 -23.85 -16.30 7.82
CA ALA A 54 -23.94 -16.09 6.37
C ALA A 54 -23.97 -14.60 5.97
N PHE A 55 -24.67 -13.76 6.74
CA PHE A 55 -24.73 -12.31 6.50
C PHE A 55 -23.42 -11.61 6.87
N LYS A 56 -22.79 -12.09 7.95
CA LYS A 56 -21.48 -11.61 8.39
C LYS A 56 -20.40 -11.82 7.31
N ALA A 57 -20.40 -12.99 6.66
CA ALA A 57 -19.46 -13.30 5.59
C ALA A 57 -19.60 -12.38 4.36
N ILE A 58 -20.84 -12.13 3.91
CA ILE A 58 -21.09 -11.22 2.76
C ILE A 58 -20.68 -9.78 3.08
N PHE A 59 -20.98 -9.31 4.30
CA PHE A 59 -20.60 -7.97 4.75
C PHE A 59 -19.08 -7.78 4.81
N VAL A 60 -18.35 -8.77 5.34
CA VAL A 60 -16.87 -8.80 5.35
C VAL A 60 -16.32 -8.79 3.93
N LEU A 61 -16.91 -9.57 3.01
CA LEU A 61 -16.44 -9.66 1.63
C LEU A 61 -16.49 -8.30 0.91
N ILE A 62 -17.57 -7.53 1.12
CA ILE A 62 -17.71 -6.17 0.56
C ILE A 62 -16.67 -5.23 1.17
N MET A 63 -16.49 -5.27 2.49
CA MET A 63 -15.45 -4.48 3.16
C MET A 63 -14.05 -4.87 2.70
N ALA A 64 -13.78 -6.17 2.50
CA ALA A 64 -12.52 -6.68 1.99
C ALA A 64 -12.24 -6.20 0.55
N GLY A 65 -13.27 -6.09 -0.29
CA GLY A 65 -13.15 -5.50 -1.62
C GLY A 65 -12.76 -4.02 -1.57
N ILE A 66 -13.38 -3.23 -0.68
CA ILE A 66 -13.01 -1.82 -0.45
C ILE A 66 -11.56 -1.73 0.04
N GLN A 67 -11.17 -2.58 0.99
CA GLN A 67 -9.78 -2.66 1.44
C GLN A 67 -8.83 -2.94 0.27
N PHE A 68 -9.11 -3.94 -0.55
CA PHE A 68 -8.28 -4.30 -1.71
C PHE A 68 -8.05 -3.12 -2.67
N VAL A 69 -9.07 -2.31 -2.95
CA VAL A 69 -8.92 -1.10 -3.78
C VAL A 69 -8.06 -0.05 -3.09
N PHE A 70 -8.26 0.19 -1.79
CA PHE A 70 -7.40 1.09 -1.02
C PHE A 70 -5.96 0.59 -0.93
N GLN A 71 -5.73 -0.73 -0.87
CA GLN A 71 -4.40 -1.35 -0.91
C GLN A 71 -3.67 -1.00 -2.21
N VAL A 72 -4.37 -1.10 -3.34
CA VAL A 72 -3.82 -0.74 -4.66
C VAL A 72 -3.63 0.77 -4.81
N TYR A 73 -4.59 1.58 -4.35
CA TYR A 73 -4.57 3.04 -4.49
C TYR A 73 -3.46 3.70 -3.66
N VAL A 74 -3.22 3.21 -2.44
CA VAL A 74 -2.19 3.74 -1.54
C VAL A 74 -0.79 3.30 -1.94
N PHE A 75 -0.64 2.13 -2.56
CA PHE A 75 0.63 1.74 -3.21
C PHE A 75 1.02 2.69 -4.35
N MET A 76 0.08 3.53 -4.79
CA MET A 76 0.29 4.59 -5.77
C MET A 76 0.43 5.96 -5.11
N HIS A 77 1.22 6.06 -4.03
CA HIS A 77 1.69 7.37 -3.57
C HIS A 77 2.99 7.73 -4.30
N MET A 78 2.86 8.16 -5.56
CA MET A 78 3.97 8.78 -6.31
C MET A 78 4.26 10.17 -5.74
N GLY A 79 5.16 10.22 -4.76
CA GLY A 79 5.85 11.44 -4.38
C GLY A 79 6.86 11.93 -5.43
N GLN A 80 7.18 11.13 -6.47
CA GLN A 80 8.21 11.50 -7.45
C GLN A 80 7.73 11.31 -8.89
N LYS A 81 7.97 12.37 -9.68
CA LYS A 81 7.60 12.58 -11.07
C LYS A 81 8.12 11.47 -12.00
N ASN A 82 7.32 11.08 -13.00
CA ASN A 82 7.76 10.43 -14.24
C ASN A 82 8.30 8.99 -14.17
N HIS A 83 7.57 8.02 -13.62
CA HIS A 83 7.78 6.65 -14.06
C HIS A 83 6.45 5.95 -14.39
N GLU A 84 6.28 5.61 -15.67
CA GLU A 84 5.18 4.79 -16.19
C GLU A 84 5.33 3.31 -15.79
N PHE A 85 6.53 2.92 -15.34
CA PHE A 85 6.88 1.55 -14.95
C PHE A 85 6.11 1.03 -13.72
N PRO A 86 6.00 1.75 -12.59
CA PRO A 86 5.17 1.37 -11.46
C PRO A 86 3.69 1.19 -11.83
N THR A 87 3.16 2.08 -12.66
CA THR A 87 1.75 2.01 -13.10
C THR A 87 1.50 0.76 -13.96
N LEU A 88 2.42 0.46 -14.89
CA LEU A 88 2.37 -0.77 -15.68
C LEU A 88 2.55 -2.03 -14.80
N ALA A 89 3.45 -2.01 -13.82
CA ALA A 89 3.67 -3.12 -12.90
C ALA A 89 2.43 -3.43 -12.03
N ILE A 90 1.73 -2.40 -11.55
CA ILE A 90 0.48 -2.57 -10.78
C ILE A 90 -0.62 -3.12 -11.68
N TRP A 91 -0.79 -2.61 -12.90
CA TRP A 91 -1.83 -3.08 -13.83
C TRP A 91 -1.61 -4.52 -14.26
N THR A 92 -0.37 -4.90 -14.56
CA THR A 92 0.01 -6.29 -14.88
C THR A 92 -0.15 -7.22 -13.67
N GLY A 93 0.28 -6.78 -12.48
CA GLY A 93 0.09 -7.53 -11.24
C GLY A 93 -1.38 -7.79 -10.91
N PHE A 94 -2.24 -6.79 -11.11
CA PHE A 94 -3.69 -6.94 -10.94
C PHE A 94 -4.28 -7.94 -11.94
N PHE A 95 -3.87 -7.87 -13.21
CA PHE A 95 -4.32 -8.82 -14.24
C PHE A 95 -3.90 -10.26 -13.93
N VAL A 96 -2.65 -10.47 -13.50
CA VAL A 96 -2.14 -11.80 -13.11
C VAL A 96 -2.84 -12.31 -11.84
N ALA A 97 -3.08 -11.46 -10.85
CA ALA A 97 -3.81 -11.84 -9.64
C ALA A 97 -5.25 -12.28 -9.96
N LEU A 98 -5.94 -11.54 -10.83
CA LEU A 98 -7.28 -11.88 -11.29
C LEU A 98 -7.28 -13.22 -12.05
N LEU A 99 -6.31 -13.43 -12.94
CA LEU A 99 -6.13 -14.67 -13.68
C LEU A 99 -5.90 -15.86 -12.72
N CYS A 100 -5.08 -15.68 -11.67
CA CYS A 100 -4.83 -16.71 -10.65
C CYS A 100 -6.09 -17.04 -9.85
N ILE A 101 -6.86 -16.04 -9.41
CA ILE A 101 -8.11 -16.27 -8.67
C ILE A 101 -9.11 -17.04 -9.52
N VAL A 102 -9.29 -16.63 -10.78
CA VAL A 102 -10.19 -17.31 -11.73
C VAL A 102 -9.70 -18.72 -12.03
N GLY A 103 -8.39 -18.92 -12.21
CA GLY A 103 -7.79 -20.23 -12.46
C GLY A 103 -7.96 -21.20 -11.29
N ILE A 104 -7.74 -20.73 -10.06
CA ILE A 104 -7.94 -21.55 -8.85
C ILE A 104 -9.43 -21.83 -8.64
N ALA A 105 -10.31 -20.84 -8.83
CA ALA A 105 -11.75 -21.03 -8.73
C ALA A 105 -12.28 -22.04 -9.77
N ALA A 106 -11.71 -22.05 -10.99
CA ALA A 106 -12.05 -23.00 -12.03
C ALA A 106 -11.47 -24.43 -11.78
N LEU A 107 -10.40 -24.56 -10.98
CA LEU A 107 -9.82 -25.86 -10.59
C LEU A 107 -10.52 -26.50 -9.37
N ILE A 108 -11.15 -25.69 -8.52
CA ILE A 108 -11.84 -26.15 -7.31
C ILE A 108 -13.21 -26.79 -7.64
N TRP A 109 -13.80 -26.47 -8.79
CA TRP A 109 -15.03 -27.07 -9.30
C TRP A 109 -14.71 -28.27 -10.20
#